data_AF-A0A352S477-F1
#
_entry.id   AF-A0A352S477-F1
#
_cell.length_a   1.000
_cell.length_b   1.000
_cell.length_c   1.000
_cell.angle_alpha   90.00
_cell.angle_beta   90.00
_cell.angle_gamma   90.00
#
_symmetry.space_group_name_H-M   'P 1'
#
loop_
_entity.id
_entity.type
_entity.pdbx_description
1 polymer ?
#
loop_
_entity_poly.entity_id
_entity_poly.type
_entity_poly.pdbx_seq_one_letter_code
_entity_poly.pdbx_strand_id
1 'polypeptide(L)' 'KKLGLAGEPLPGQHDRAGWPILRRRFTEVFLTRTRDEWCAIFDGSDACVAPVLGFSEAPDH' A
#
# COMPACT_ATOMS: atom_id res chain seq x y z
N LYS A 1 0.62 -10.06 -3.62
CA LYS A 1 0.10 -10.06 -5.01
C LYS A 1 0.13 -8.66 -5.62
N LYS A 2 -0.65 -7.67 -5.16
CA LYS A 2 -0.64 -6.31 -5.72
C LYS A 2 0.64 -5.50 -5.42
N LEU A 3 1.19 -5.62 -4.22
CA LEU A 3 2.47 -5.00 -3.83
C LEU A 3 3.73 -5.73 -4.35
N GLY A 4 3.58 -6.85 -5.08
CA GLY A 4 4.75 -7.66 -5.49
C GLY A 4 5.49 -8.40 -4.36
N LEU A 5 5.16 -8.16 -3.09
CA LEU A 5 5.82 -8.75 -1.91
C LEU A 5 5.49 -10.23 -1.61
N ALA A 6 4.74 -10.91 -2.49
CA ALA A 6 4.34 -12.29 -2.23
C ALA A 6 5.57 -13.21 -2.32
N GLY A 7 5.82 -13.99 -1.26
CA GLY A 7 6.97 -14.90 -1.19
C GLY A 7 8.25 -14.28 -0.64
N GLU A 8 8.26 -12.98 -0.29
CA GLU A 8 9.36 -12.40 0.47
C GLU A 8 9.38 -12.92 1.92
N PRO A 9 10.56 -13.07 2.55
CA PRO A 9 10.69 -13.49 3.94
C PRO A 9 10.33 -12.34 4.90
N LEU A 10 9.04 -12.02 4.96
CA LEU A 10 8.50 -10.94 5.80
C LEU A 10 7.93 -11.50 7.12
N PRO A 11 8.00 -10.73 8.23
CA PRO A 11 7.34 -11.09 9.47
C PRO A 11 5.82 -11.24 9.30
N GLY A 12 5.19 -12.04 10.17
CA GLY A 12 3.74 -12.20 10.16
C GLY A 12 3.01 -10.90 10.51
N GLN A 13 1.81 -10.68 9.94
CA GLN A 13 1.06 -9.44 10.12
C GLN A 13 0.74 -9.09 11.60
N HIS A 14 0.60 -10.10 12.46
CA HIS A 14 0.32 -9.93 13.89
C HIS A 14 1.60 -9.97 14.77
N ASP A 15 2.78 -10.13 14.18
CA ASP A 15 4.05 -10.00 14.88
C ASP A 15 4.43 -8.53 15.02
N ARG A 16 4.12 -7.96 16.20
CA ARG A 16 4.41 -6.56 16.53
C ARG A 16 5.91 -6.25 16.54
N ALA A 17 6.77 -7.21 16.86
CA ALA A 17 8.22 -6.99 16.83
C ALA A 17 8.73 -6.85 15.39
N GLY A 18 8.06 -7.52 14.43
CA GLY A 18 8.36 -7.43 13.01
C GLY A 18 7.78 -6.21 12.27
N TRP A 19 6.87 -5.45 12.88
CA TRP A 19 6.23 -4.29 12.24
C TRP A 19 7.18 -3.22 11.70
N PRO A 20 8.31 -2.89 12.35
CA PRO A 20 9.29 -1.97 11.78
C PRO A 20 9.83 -2.44 10.41
N ILE A 21 10.04 -3.75 10.23
CA ILE A 21 10.50 -4.34 8.97
C ILE A 21 9.40 -4.27 7.91
N LEU A 22 8.17 -4.65 8.27
CA LEU A 22 7.01 -4.56 7.37
C LEU A 22 6.78 -3.12 6.90
N ARG A 23 6.80 -2.16 7.83
CA ARG A 23 6.65 -0.73 7.51
C ARG A 23 7.70 -0.28 6.51
N ARG A 24 8.97 -0.60 6.77
CA ARG A 24 10.07 -0.23 5.85
C ARG A 24 9.83 -0.79 4.44
N ARG A 25 9.52 -2.09 4.32
CA ARG A 25 9.30 -2.73 3.01
C ARG A 25 8.06 -2.19 2.30
N PHE A 26 6.96 -1.94 3.01
CA PHE A 26 5.78 -1.31 2.42
C PHE A 26 6.09 0.10 1.92
N THR A 27 6.80 0.92 2.72
CA THR A 27 7.24 2.26 2.30
C THR A 27 8.08 2.20 1.03
N GLU A 28 9.11 1.34 0.99
CA GLU A 28 9.99 1.18 -0.17
C GLU A 28 9.19 0.83 -1.42
N VAL A 29 8.22 -0.09 -1.32
CA VAL A 29 7.36 -0.45 -2.46
C VAL A 29 6.45 0.70 -2.86
N PHE A 30 5.73 1.32 -1.92
CA PHE A 30 4.79 2.40 -2.24
C PHE A 30 5.49 3.60 -2.92
N LEU A 31 6.76 3.86 -2.61
CA LEU A 31 7.55 4.92 -3.27
C LEU A 31 7.89 4.63 -4.75
N THR A 32 7.66 3.41 -5.25
CA THR A 32 8.02 3.03 -6.64
C THR A 32 7.03 3.49 -7.70
N ARG A 33 5.85 3.97 -7.31
CA ARG A 33 4.76 4.38 -8.20
C ARG A 33 4.01 5.56 -7.61
N THR A 34 3.31 6.30 -8.45
CA THR A 34 2.48 7.42 -8.00
C THR A 34 1.24 6.94 -7.24
N ARG A 35 0.59 7.84 -6.51
CA ARG A 35 -0.70 7.56 -5.84
C ARG A 35 -1.73 6.99 -6.81
N ASP A 36 -1.90 7.63 -7.96
CA ASP A 36 -2.94 7.27 -8.92
C ASP A 36 -2.67 5.91 -9.58
N GLU A 37 -1.39 5.59 -9.84
CA GLU A 37 -0.98 4.25 -10.29
C GLU A 37 -1.32 3.19 -9.24
N TRP A 38 -1.08 3.46 -7.96
CA TRP A 38 -1.49 2.55 -6.90
C TRP A 38 -3.01 2.41 -6.81
N CYS A 39 -3.77 3.49 -6.93
CA CYS A 39 -5.23 3.43 -6.98
C CYS A 39 -5.71 2.52 -8.11
N ALA A 40 -5.19 2.67 -9.33
CA ALA A 40 -5.52 1.80 -10.45
C ALA A 40 -5.15 0.32 -10.20
N ILE A 41 -4.03 0.06 -9.50
CA ILE A 41 -3.62 -1.31 -9.15
C ILE A 41 -4.55 -1.93 -8.11
N PHE A 42 -4.97 -1.16 -7.11
CA PHE A 42 -5.81 -1.63 -6.00
C PHE A 42 -7.31 -1.57 -6.28
N ASP A 43 -7.74 -0.89 -7.35
CA ASP A 43 -9.13 -0.84 -7.77
C ASP A 43 -9.71 -2.24 -8.01
N GLY A 44 -10.96 -2.42 -7.58
CA GLY A 44 -11.67 -3.70 -7.62
C GLY A 44 -11.06 -4.84 -6.79
N SER A 45 -10.11 -4.55 -5.88
CA SER A 45 -9.54 -5.55 -4.97
C SER A 45 -10.17 -5.49 -3.57
N ASP A 46 -10.12 -6.61 -2.84
CA ASP A 46 -10.58 -6.70 -1.44
C ASP A 46 -9.61 -6.03 -0.44
N ALA A 47 -8.64 -5.25 -0.91
CA ALA A 47 -7.69 -4.56 -0.05
C ALA A 47 -8.25 -3.20 0.38
N CYS A 48 -8.19 -2.90 1.69
CA CYS A 48 -8.59 -1.61 2.25
C CYS A 48 -7.56 -0.50 1.97
N VAL A 49 -7.37 -0.14 0.70
CA VAL A 49 -6.49 0.94 0.26
C VAL A 49 -7.34 2.02 -0.43
N ALA A 50 -7.16 3.27 -0.01
CA ALA A 50 -7.82 4.43 -0.61
C ALA A 50 -6.78 5.55 -0.80
N PRO A 51 -6.95 6.42 -1.81
CA PRO A 51 -6.09 7.59 -1.94
C PRO A 51 -6.30 8.55 -0.77
N VAL A 52 -5.21 9.21 -0.36
CA VAL A 52 -5.31 10.43 0.45
C VAL A 52 -5.42 11.60 -0.54
N LEU A 53 -6.58 12.24 -0.53
CA LEU A 53 -6.91 13.35 -1.42
C LEU A 53 -6.75 14.68 -0.71
N GLY A 54 -6.30 15.70 -1.43
CA GLY A 54 -6.40 17.09 -1.00
C GLY A 54 -7.84 17.60 -1.08
N PHE A 55 -8.11 18.71 -0.40
CA PHE A 55 -9.46 19.32 -0.38
C PHE A 55 -9.98 19.70 -1.77
N SER A 56 -9.10 20.06 -2.70
CA SER A 56 -9.46 20.38 -4.08
C SER A 56 -9.81 19.15 -4.93
N GLU A 57 -9.31 17.97 -4.56
CA GLU A 57 -9.53 16.71 -5.28
C GLU A 57 -10.78 15.99 -4.78
N ALA A 58 -11.14 16.18 -3.50
CA ALA A 58 -12.25 15.49 -2.86
C ALA A 58 -13.64 15.68 -3.53
N PRO A 59 -14.01 16.85 -4.10
CA PRO A 59 -15.31 17.02 -4.75
C PRO A 59 -15.50 16.20 -6.03
N ASP A 60 -14.40 15.81 -6.70
CA ASP A 60 -14.42 15.14 -8.01
C ASP A 60 -14.20 13.61 -7.91
N HIS A 61 -14.23 13.04 -6.70
CA HIS A 61 -13.92 11.62 -6.42
C HIS A 61 -15.16 10.74 -6.23
#